data_AF-S0FBJ5-F1
#
_entry.id   AF-S0FBJ5-F1
#
_cell.length_a   1.000
_cell.length_b   1.000
_cell.length_c   1.000
_cell.angle_alpha   90.00
_cell.angle_beta   90.00
_cell.angle_gamma   90.00
#
_symmetry.space_group_name_H-M   'P 1'
#
loop_
_entity.id
_entity.type
_entity.pdbx_description
1 polymer ?
#
loop_
_entity_poly.entity_id
_entity_poly.type
_entity_poly.pdbx_seq_one_letter_code
_entity_poly.pdbx_strand_id
1 'polypeptide(L)'
;GYFFNTWKRWTLQLSYAYTRSREWFDDLKEQGRLPSLYDIPHQIGGALSCQLTKRASVSLGGLVRSGKVTDLDQNFDPLPQEDFRKVREPMNYRVDASYTYKKEFRTGRLLLFRAGLYNIVGNPPEEEILNFHSVHWHRNCLPYGSISFKF
;
A
#
# COMPACT_ATOMS: atom_id res chain seq x y z
N GLY A 1 -10.17 -10.00 -5.69
CA GLY A 1 -10.57 -9.71 -7.08
C GLY A 1 -9.57 -8.78 -7.72
N TYR A 2 -9.28 -8.97 -9.00
CA TYR A 2 -8.40 -8.11 -9.79
C TYR A 2 -9.13 -7.70 -11.05
N PHE A 3 -9.06 -6.42 -11.39
CA PHE A 3 -9.62 -5.85 -12.61
C PHE A 3 -8.52 -5.10 -13.35
N PHE A 4 -8.44 -5.34 -14.65
CA PHE A 4 -7.46 -4.74 -15.52
C PHE A 4 -8.15 -4.34 -16.81
N ASN A 5 -7.94 -3.09 -17.22
CA ASN A 5 -8.43 -2.62 -18.50
C ASN A 5 -7.41 -1.70 -19.16
N THR A 6 -7.25 -1.85 -20.47
CA THR A 6 -6.38 -1.02 -21.28
C THR A 6 -7.19 -0.41 -22.41
N TRP A 7 -7.20 0.91 -22.44
CA TRP A 7 -7.60 1.71 -23.59
C TRP A 7 -6.35 2.26 -24.27
N LYS A 8 -6.54 2.87 -25.45
CA LYS A 8 -5.47 3.38 -26.34
C LYS A 8 -4.16 3.82 -25.66
N ARG A 9 -4.25 4.77 -24.73
CA ARG A 9 -3.09 5.29 -23.96
C ARG A 9 -3.27 5.11 -22.45
N TRP A 10 -4.38 4.53 -22.00
CA TRP A 10 -4.76 4.49 -20.60
C TRP A 10 -4.79 3.06 -20.11
N THR A 11 -4.21 2.78 -18.96
CA THR A 11 -4.30 1.47 -18.31
C THR A 11 -4.82 1.66 -16.91
N LEU A 12 -5.91 0.99 -16.57
CA LEU A 12 -6.48 0.97 -15.24
C LEU A 12 -6.25 -0.41 -14.64
N GLN A 13 -5.72 -0.44 -13.43
CA GLN A 13 -5.59 -1.62 -12.60
C GLN A 13 -6.31 -1.36 -11.29
N LEU A 14 -7.15 -2.30 -10.88
CA LEU A 14 -7.83 -2.27 -9.59
C LEU A 14 -7.66 -3.64 -8.93
N SER A 15 -7.40 -3.65 -7.64
CA SER A 15 -7.34 -4.85 -6.83
C SER A 15 -8.18 -4.66 -5.59
N TYR A 16 -8.84 -5.73 -5.18
CA TYR A 16 -9.56 -5.81 -3.93
C TYR A 16 -9.24 -7.13 -3.26
N ALA A 17 -8.84 -7.08 -2.00
CA ALA A 17 -8.65 -8.25 -1.17
C ALA A 17 -9.57 -8.16 0.05
N TYR A 18 -10.24 -9.28 0.32
CA TYR A 18 -10.91 -9.51 1.58
C TYR A 18 -10.22 -10.68 2.27
N THR A 19 -9.63 -10.42 3.44
CA THR A 19 -8.94 -11.42 4.24
C THR A 19 -9.51 -11.42 5.65
N ARG A 20 -9.51 -12.56 6.32
CA ARG A 20 -9.84 -12.62 7.74
C ARG A 20 -8.88 -13.57 8.43
N SER A 21 -8.20 -13.09 9.45
CA SER A 21 -7.36 -13.88 10.34
C SER A 21 -7.95 -13.86 11.74
N ARG A 22 -8.08 -15.04 12.35
CA ARG A 22 -8.63 -15.19 13.71
C ARG A 22 -7.78 -16.14 14.53
N GLU A 23 -7.66 -15.84 15.81
CA GLU A 23 -6.90 -16.57 16.83
C GLU A 23 -7.86 -17.07 17.92
N TRP A 24 -7.45 -18.10 18.65
CA TRP A 24 -8.13 -18.56 19.85
C TRP A 24 -7.18 -18.46 21.04
N PHE A 25 -7.73 -18.14 22.20
CA PHE A 25 -6.97 -17.98 23.43
C PHE A 25 -7.59 -18.86 24.50
N ASP A 26 -6.76 -19.65 25.19
CA ASP A 26 -7.25 -20.58 26.22
C ASP A 26 -7.92 -19.87 27.39
N ASP A 27 -7.44 -18.66 27.71
CA ASP A 27 -7.97 -17.83 28.81
C ASP A 27 -9.27 -17.09 28.43
N LEU A 28 -9.63 -17.07 27.14
CA LEU A 28 -10.80 -16.34 26.62
C LEU A 28 -11.74 -17.24 25.81
N LYS A 29 -11.87 -18.51 26.19
CA LYS A 29 -12.72 -19.49 25.47
C LYS A 29 -14.16 -19.03 25.29
N GLU A 30 -14.72 -18.31 26.26
CA GLU A 30 -16.09 -17.77 26.21
C GLU A 30 -16.27 -16.72 25.10
N GLN A 31 -15.21 -16.01 24.71
CA GLN A 31 -15.24 -14.99 23.66
C GLN A 31 -15.07 -15.59 22.24
N GLY A 32 -14.77 -16.88 22.15
CA GLY A 32 -14.59 -17.60 20.90
C GLY A 32 -13.35 -17.14 20.12
N ARG A 33 -13.43 -17.18 18.78
CA ARG A 33 -12.29 -16.81 17.92
C ARG A 33 -12.20 -15.29 17.80
N LEU A 34 -11.13 -14.68 18.29
CA LEU A 34 -10.90 -13.23 18.18
C LEU A 34 -10.09 -12.90 16.91
N PRO A 35 -10.13 -11.67 16.37
CA PRO A 35 -9.30 -11.31 15.23
C PRO A 35 -7.80 -11.27 15.62
N SER A 36 -6.94 -11.67 14.69
CA SER A 36 -5.48 -11.57 14.85
C SER A 36 -5.03 -10.10 14.84
N LEU A 37 -3.88 -9.78 15.45
CA LEU A 37 -3.25 -8.46 15.35
C LEU A 37 -2.98 -8.06 13.90
N TYR A 38 -2.77 -9.02 13.00
CA TYR A 38 -2.51 -8.75 11.59
C TYR A 38 -3.77 -8.80 10.72
N ASP A 39 -4.96 -8.86 11.34
CA ASP A 39 -6.23 -8.92 10.62
C ASP A 39 -6.59 -7.56 10.00
N ILE A 40 -6.31 -7.40 8.70
CA ILE A 40 -6.68 -6.22 7.90
C ILE A 40 -7.73 -6.66 6.87
N PRO A 41 -9.03 -6.49 7.16
CA PRO A 41 -10.05 -7.22 6.43
C PRO A 41 -10.30 -6.74 5.01
N HIS A 42 -10.18 -5.44 4.75
CA HIS A 42 -10.40 -4.87 3.42
C HIS A 42 -9.14 -4.16 2.96
N GLN A 43 -8.69 -4.49 1.75
CA GLN A 43 -7.63 -3.77 1.06
C GLN A 43 -8.04 -3.50 -0.38
N ILE A 44 -7.95 -2.25 -0.81
CA ILE A 44 -8.31 -1.79 -2.15
C ILE A 44 -7.11 -1.08 -2.73
N GLY A 45 -6.56 -1.59 -3.82
CA GLY A 45 -5.47 -0.97 -4.56
C GLY A 45 -5.96 -0.51 -5.93
N GLY A 46 -5.38 0.57 -6.43
CA GLY A 46 -5.69 1.05 -7.77
C GLY A 46 -4.56 1.84 -8.39
N ALA A 47 -4.42 1.76 -9.71
CA ALA A 47 -3.52 2.60 -10.47
C ALA A 47 -4.10 2.90 -11.85
N LEU A 48 -4.04 4.17 -12.24
CA LEU A 48 -4.33 4.66 -13.57
C LEU A 48 -3.04 5.18 -14.21
N SER A 49 -2.64 4.58 -15.31
CA SER A 49 -1.46 4.93 -16.08
C SER A 49 -1.84 5.56 -17.42
N CYS A 50 -1.15 6.63 -17.79
CA CYS A 50 -1.26 7.29 -19.09
C CYS A 50 0.07 7.23 -19.84
N GLN A 51 0.04 6.70 -21.06
CA GLN A 51 1.17 6.68 -21.96
C GLN A 51 1.32 8.04 -22.65
N LEU A 52 2.34 8.80 -22.25
CA LEU A 52 2.66 10.11 -22.82
C LEU A 52 3.32 9.97 -24.20
N THR A 53 4.25 9.02 -24.33
CA THR A 53 4.96 8.72 -25.58
C THR A 53 5.13 7.21 -25.73
N LYS A 54 5.66 6.75 -26.87
CA LYS A 54 6.02 5.33 -27.06
C LYS A 54 6.97 4.78 -25.98
N ARG A 55 7.67 5.66 -25.25
CA ARG A 55 8.68 5.31 -24.25
C ARG A 55 8.38 5.80 -22.85
N ALA A 56 7.39 6.67 -22.66
CA ALA A 56 7.15 7.34 -21.39
C ALA A 56 5.70 7.19 -20.95
N SER A 57 5.49 6.96 -19.66
CA SER A 57 4.18 6.90 -19.03
C SER A 57 4.20 7.56 -17.66
N VAL A 58 3.07 8.14 -17.27
CA VAL A 58 2.81 8.60 -15.91
C VAL A 58 1.74 7.74 -15.30
N SER A 59 1.80 7.49 -14.00
CA SER A 59 0.77 6.75 -13.28
C SER A 59 0.41 7.46 -11.99
N LEU A 60 -0.88 7.48 -11.68
CA LEU A 60 -1.42 7.85 -10.39
C LEU A 60 -2.04 6.59 -9.79
N GLY A 61 -1.66 6.23 -8.58
CA GLY A 61 -2.20 5.07 -7.90
C GLY A 61 -2.39 5.31 -6.42
N GLY A 62 -2.87 4.30 -5.73
CA GLY A 62 -3.10 4.39 -4.31
C GLY A 62 -3.57 3.07 -3.72
N LEU A 63 -3.63 3.09 -2.40
CA LEU A 63 -4.08 1.97 -1.59
C LEU A 63 -4.98 2.52 -0.50
N VAL A 64 -6.07 1.82 -0.21
CA VAL A 64 -6.93 2.02 0.95
C VAL A 64 -7.00 0.70 1.69
N ARG A 65 -6.83 0.71 3.00
CA ARG A 65 -6.93 -0.49 3.83
C ARG A 65 -7.64 -0.19 5.14
N SER A 66 -8.40 -1.16 5.62
CA SER A 66 -8.97 -1.12 6.96
C SER A 66 -7.87 -0.99 8.03
N GLY A 67 -8.24 -0.46 9.19
CA GLY A 67 -7.36 -0.43 10.33
C GLY A 67 -7.03 -1.82 10.87
N LYS A 68 -5.79 -1.92 11.35
CA LYS A 68 -5.28 -3.09 12.05
C LYS A 68 -5.93 -3.20 13.43
N VAL A 69 -6.05 -4.41 13.94
CA VAL A 69 -6.48 -4.61 15.34
C VAL A 69 -5.40 -4.10 16.27
N THR A 70 -5.78 -3.38 17.31
CA THR A 70 -4.87 -2.89 18.35
C THR A 70 -5.35 -3.33 19.73
N ASP A 71 -4.39 -3.68 20.57
CA ASP A 71 -4.60 -3.95 22.00
C ASP A 71 -4.16 -2.75 22.85
N LEU A 72 -3.83 -1.62 22.22
CA LEU A 72 -3.40 -0.38 22.85
C LEU A 72 -4.43 0.73 22.64
N ASP A 73 -4.55 1.58 23.65
CA ASP A 73 -5.34 2.81 23.58
C ASP A 73 -4.56 3.97 22.91
N GLN A 74 -5.12 5.18 22.95
CA GLN A 74 -4.50 6.38 22.34
C GLN A 74 -3.21 6.82 23.06
N ASN A 75 -3.01 6.41 24.30
CA ASN A 75 -1.85 6.73 25.12
C ASN A 75 -0.79 5.60 25.09
N PHE A 76 -0.99 4.58 24.24
CA PHE A 76 -0.17 3.36 24.18
C PHE A 76 -0.27 2.49 25.44
N ASP A 77 -1.32 2.66 26.24
CA ASP A 77 -1.60 1.81 27.38
C ASP A 77 -2.40 0.57 26.92
N PRO A 78 -2.17 -0.61 27.52
CA PRO A 78 -2.95 -1.81 27.21
C PRO A 78 -4.44 -1.60 27.46
N LEU A 79 -5.26 -2.02 26.50
CA LEU A 79 -6.71 -2.00 26.64
C LEU A 79 -7.16 -2.95 27.77
N PRO A 80 -8.26 -2.63 28.46
CA PRO A 80 -8.89 -3.56 29.40
C PRO A 80 -9.20 -4.90 28.73
N GLN A 81 -9.19 -5.99 29.49
CA GLN A 81 -9.49 -7.34 28.99
C GLN A 81 -10.86 -7.42 28.28
N GLU A 82 -11.82 -6.59 28.69
CA GLU A 82 -13.13 -6.49 28.07
C GLU A 82 -13.06 -5.99 26.62
N ASP A 83 -12.06 -5.19 26.28
CA ASP A 83 -11.87 -4.56 24.96
C ASP A 83 -10.76 -5.23 24.13
N PHE A 84 -10.14 -6.29 24.67
CA PHE A 84 -9.10 -7.07 24.00
C PHE A 84 -9.55 -7.49 22.59
N ARG A 85 -8.77 -7.11 21.57
CA ARG A 85 -9.05 -7.37 20.14
C ARG A 85 -10.37 -6.83 19.59
N LYS A 86 -11.04 -5.91 20.28
CA LYS A 86 -12.29 -5.27 19.81
C LYS A 86 -12.07 -3.95 19.09
N VAL A 87 -10.93 -3.29 19.35
CA VAL A 87 -10.61 -1.98 18.79
C VAL A 87 -9.70 -2.13 17.57
N ARG A 88 -9.87 -1.21 16.61
CA ARG A 88 -9.04 -1.11 15.41
C ARG A 88 -8.52 0.30 15.24
N GLU A 89 -7.34 0.40 14.67
CA GLU A 89 -6.79 1.67 14.22
C GLU A 89 -7.69 2.33 13.15
N PRO A 90 -7.51 3.63 12.88
CA PRO A 90 -8.17 4.28 11.76
C PRO A 90 -7.81 3.64 10.42
N MET A 91 -8.70 3.79 9.43
CA MET A 91 -8.42 3.41 8.04
C MET A 91 -7.18 4.15 7.52
N ASN A 92 -6.29 3.43 6.85
CA ASN A 92 -5.16 4.03 6.15
C ASN A 92 -5.46 4.16 4.66
N TYR A 93 -5.02 5.26 4.07
CA TYR A 93 -4.99 5.43 2.63
C TYR A 93 -3.70 6.13 2.19
N ARG A 94 -3.33 5.93 0.93
CA ARG A 94 -2.31 6.74 0.27
C ARG A 94 -2.59 6.93 -1.20
N VAL A 95 -2.04 8.01 -1.73
CA VAL A 95 -1.96 8.29 -3.17
C VAL A 95 -0.51 8.48 -3.57
N ASP A 96 -0.12 7.79 -4.63
CA ASP A 96 1.22 7.73 -5.18
C ASP A 96 1.20 8.23 -6.63
N ALA A 97 2.26 8.89 -7.08
CA ALA A 97 2.46 9.20 -8.49
C ALA A 97 3.83 8.73 -8.97
N SER A 98 3.90 8.34 -10.24
CA SER A 98 5.13 7.86 -10.84
C SER A 98 5.25 8.27 -12.30
N TYR A 99 6.49 8.45 -12.73
CA TYR A 99 6.91 8.57 -14.10
C TYR A 99 7.80 7.37 -14.43
N THR A 100 7.58 6.77 -15.59
CA THR A 100 8.38 5.67 -16.10
C THR A 100 8.83 5.98 -17.52
N TYR A 101 10.11 5.77 -17.79
CA TYR A 101 10.70 5.80 -19.11
C TYR A 101 11.31 4.44 -19.45
N LYS A 102 10.90 3.84 -20.57
CA LYS A 102 11.36 2.55 -21.08
C LYS A 102 11.97 2.75 -22.47
N LYS A 103 13.22 2.32 -22.63
CA LYS A 103 13.90 2.29 -23.93
C LYS A 103 14.43 0.88 -24.20
N GLU A 104 13.88 0.25 -25.23
CA GLU A 104 14.38 -1.00 -25.77
C GLU A 104 15.39 -0.72 -26.89
N PHE A 105 16.50 -1.45 -26.88
CA PHE A 105 17.53 -1.42 -27.90
C PHE A 105 17.40 -2.66 -28.79
N ARG A 106 17.95 -2.60 -30.01
CA ARG A 106 17.81 -3.66 -31.03
C ARG A 106 18.32 -5.04 -30.60
N THR A 107 19.23 -5.09 -29.63
CA THR A 107 19.84 -6.33 -29.12
C THR A 107 19.06 -6.99 -27.97
N GLY A 108 17.80 -6.59 -27.72
CA GLY A 108 17.03 -7.08 -26.58
C GLY A 108 17.40 -6.44 -25.24
N ARG A 109 18.37 -5.51 -25.25
CA ARG A 109 18.73 -4.70 -24.07
C ARG A 109 17.62 -3.71 -23.74
N LEU A 110 17.44 -3.46 -22.46
CA LEU A 110 16.39 -2.57 -21.98
C LEU A 110 16.94 -1.64 -20.91
N LEU A 111 16.66 -0.35 -21.07
CA LEU A 111 16.83 0.67 -20.04
C LEU A 111 15.45 1.04 -19.50
N LEU A 112 15.31 0.97 -18.18
CA LEU A 112 14.12 1.41 -17.46
C LEU A 112 14.53 2.46 -16.44
N PHE A 113 13.93 3.63 -16.53
CA PHE A 113 14.03 4.66 -15.51
C PHE A 113 12.65 4.86 -14.89
N ARG A 114 12.59 4.92 -13.56
CA ARG A 114 11.39 5.26 -12.82
C ARG A 114 11.72 6.32 -11.79
N ALA A 115 10.85 7.30 -11.67
CA ALA A 115 10.88 8.28 -10.59
C ALA A 115 9.46 8.52 -10.11
N GLY A 116 9.28 8.81 -8.83
CA GLY A 116 7.94 9.02 -8.31
C GLY A 116 7.93 9.59 -6.91
N LEU A 117 6.72 9.83 -6.44
CA LEU A 117 6.41 10.28 -5.10
C LEU A 117 5.46 9.25 -4.49
N TYR A 118 5.90 8.69 -3.38
CA TYR A 118 5.10 7.84 -2.53
C TYR A 118 4.43 8.70 -1.45
N ASN A 119 3.16 8.40 -1.14
CA ASN A 119 2.38 9.11 -0.14
C ASN A 119 2.33 10.64 -0.36
N ILE A 120 1.90 11.06 -1.56
CA ILE A 120 1.64 12.47 -1.87
C ILE A 120 0.57 13.03 -0.93
N VAL A 121 -0.46 12.22 -0.69
CA VAL A 121 -1.48 12.45 0.33
C VAL A 121 -1.90 11.11 0.92
N GLY A 122 -2.07 11.06 2.23
CA GLY A 122 -2.40 9.84 2.93
C GLY A 122 -1.98 9.85 4.39
N ASN A 123 -2.27 8.74 5.03
CA ASN A 123 -1.89 8.40 6.39
C ASN A 123 -1.38 6.94 6.43
N PRO A 124 -0.32 6.59 5.67
CA PRO A 124 0.26 5.26 5.75
C PRO A 124 0.75 5.01 7.19
N PRO A 125 0.71 3.75 7.67
CA PRO A 125 1.22 3.40 8.98
C PRO A 125 2.72 3.71 9.07
N GLU A 126 3.21 4.01 10.27
CA GLU A 126 4.64 4.27 10.50
C GLU A 126 5.51 3.07 10.12
N GLU A 127 5.04 1.85 10.35
CA GLU A 127 5.70 0.59 9.95
C GLU A 127 6.06 0.56 8.45
N GLU A 128 5.24 1.18 7.58
CA GLU A 128 5.51 1.26 6.13
C GLU A 128 6.49 2.36 5.75
N ILE A 129 6.65 3.39 6.59
CA ILE A 129 7.51 4.55 6.34
C ILE A 129 8.93 4.29 6.87
N LEU A 130 9.05 3.63 8.02
CA LEU A 130 10.25 3.66 8.87
C LEU A 130 11.48 2.90 8.36
N ASN A 131 11.40 2.11 7.28
CA ASN A 131 12.44 1.12 6.99
C ASN A 131 13.23 1.27 5.69
N PHE A 132 12.95 2.25 4.82
CA PHE A 132 13.53 2.20 3.46
C PHE A 132 14.07 3.50 2.89
N HIS A 133 13.80 4.69 3.47
CA HIS A 133 14.03 5.96 2.77
C HIS A 133 14.84 6.97 3.60
N SER A 134 15.85 7.58 2.98
CA SER A 134 16.76 8.54 3.63
C SER A 134 16.24 9.98 3.64
N VAL A 135 15.17 10.27 2.89
CA VAL A 135 14.62 11.63 2.73
C VAL A 135 13.11 11.60 2.93
N HIS A 136 12.62 12.48 3.80
CA HIS A 136 11.21 12.64 4.11
C HIS A 136 10.81 14.10 3.89
N TRP A 137 9.74 14.32 3.13
CA TRP A 137 9.12 15.65 3.01
C TRP A 137 7.87 15.75 3.91
N HIS A 138 7.23 16.91 3.94
CA HIS A 138 6.05 17.16 4.77
C HIS A 138 5.01 16.03 4.63
N ARG A 139 4.48 15.55 5.77
CA ARG A 139 3.54 14.41 5.87
C ARG A 139 4.06 13.07 5.35
N ASN A 140 5.37 12.82 5.43
CA ASN A 140 6.00 11.58 4.97
C ASN A 140 5.73 11.29 3.48
N CYS A 141 5.74 12.33 2.65
CA CYS A 141 5.83 12.18 1.20
C CYS A 141 7.28 11.83 0.84
N LEU A 142 7.47 10.73 0.12
CA LEU A 142 8.79 10.12 -0.07
C LEU A 142 9.13 10.06 -1.57
N PRO A 143 10.16 10.78 -2.03
CA PRO A 143 10.64 10.65 -3.40
C PRO A 143 11.40 9.34 -3.58
N TYR A 144 11.21 8.70 -4.72
CA TYR A 144 12.01 7.54 -5.11
C TYR A 144 12.44 7.64 -6.57
N GLY A 145 13.57 6.99 -6.87
CA GLY A 145 14.14 6.90 -8.20
C GLY A 145 14.83 5.56 -8.39
N SER A 146 14.71 4.97 -9.57
CA SER A 146 15.42 3.75 -9.94
C SER A 146 15.82 3.76 -11.40
N ILE A 147 16.99 3.19 -11.68
CA ILE A 147 17.47 2.89 -13.02
C ILE A 147 17.72 1.39 -13.05
N SER A 148 17.15 0.69 -14.03
CA SER A 148 17.33 -0.74 -14.22
C SER A 148 17.78 -1.03 -15.66
N PHE A 149 18.74 -1.94 -15.77
CA PHE A 149 19.26 -2.40 -17.05
C PHE A 149 18.97 -3.89 -17.20
N LYS A 150 18.56 -4.30 -18.39
CA LYS A 150 18.58 -5.69 -18.85
C LYS A 150 19.59 -5.79 -19.99
N PHE A 151 20.56 -6.68 -19.85
CA PHE A 151 21.64 -6.90 -20.81
C PHE A 151 21.38 -8.10 -21.70
#